data_AF-A0A2E3XBL7-F1
#
_entry.id   AF-A0A2E3XBL7-F1
#
_cell.length_a   1.000
_cell.length_b   1.000
_cell.length_c   1.000
_cell.angle_alpha   90.00
_cell.angle_beta   90.00
_cell.angle_gamma   90.00
#
_symmetry.space_group_name_H-M   'P 1'
#
loop_
_entity.id
_entity.type
_entity.pdbx_description
1 polymer ?
#
loop_
_entity_poly.entity_id
_entity_poly.type
_entity_poly.pdbx_seq_one_letter_code
_entity_poly.pdbx_strand_id
1 'polypeptide(L)' 'MYVCVCNAINLKKVQLAKAEGIRDADKVFALYGVESCCGQCINEMNNFLTETK' A
#
# COMPACT_ATOMS: atom_id res chain seq x y z
N MET A 1 9.34 -6.65 4.87
CA MET A 1 8.29 -6.34 5.86
C MET A 1 6.92 -6.37 5.20
N TYR A 2 5.90 -6.88 5.89
CA TYR A 2 4.51 -6.71 5.49
C TYR A 2 4.00 -5.35 5.94
N VAL A 3 3.39 -4.60 5.02
CA VAL A 3 2.72 -3.33 5.31
C VAL A 3 1.25 -3.60 5.65
N CYS A 4 0.58 -4.47 4.88
CA CYS A 4 -0.74 -5.02 5.23
C CYS A 4 -0.63 -6.52 5.47
N VAL A 5 -0.89 -6.96 6.70
CA VAL A 5 -0.92 -8.39 7.05
C VAL A 5 -2.18 -9.08 6.52
N CYS A 6 -3.36 -8.44 6.64
CA CYS A 6 -4.64 -9.00 6.19
C CYS A 6 -4.63 -9.39 4.70
N ASN A 7 -4.07 -8.54 3.84
CA ASN A 7 -4.04 -8.72 2.39
C ASN A 7 -2.67 -9.18 1.86
N ALA A 8 -1.75 -9.56 2.74
CA ALA A 8 -0.37 -9.95 2.38
C ALA A 8 0.30 -8.96 1.40
N ILE A 9 0.17 -7.66 1.69
CA ILE A 9 0.84 -6.58 0.93
C ILE A 9 2.13 -6.25 1.66
N ASN A 10 3.25 -6.51 1.00
CA ASN A 10 4.59 -6.21 1.52
C ASN A 10 5.15 -4.91 0.96
N LEU A 11 6.25 -4.43 1.54
CA LEU A 11 6.87 -3.18 1.11
C LEU A 11 7.25 -3.18 -0.38
N LYS A 12 7.68 -4.32 -0.94
CA LYS A 12 8.00 -4.42 -2.38
C LYS A 12 6.77 -4.12 -3.24
N LYS A 13 5.60 -4.65 -2.88
CA LYS A 13 4.33 -4.37 -3.55
C LYS A 13 3.97 -2.87 -3.47
N VAL A 14 4.10 -2.26 -2.29
CA VAL A 14 3.85 -0.81 -2.12
C VAL A 14 4.82 0.03 -2.96
N GLN A 15 6.10 -0.35 -3.04
CA GLN A 15 7.10 0.34 -3.86
C GLN A 15 6.83 0.20 -5.37
N LEU A 16 6.36 -0.97 -5.82
CA LEU A 16 5.92 -1.17 -7.22
C LEU A 16 4.73 -0.27 -7.54
N ALA A 17 3.70 -0.26 -6.69
CA ALA A 17 2.56 0.65 -6.85
C ALA A 17 3.01 2.13 -6.91
N LYS A 18 3.96 2.52 -6.05
CA LYS A 18 4.56 3.86 -6.07
C LYS A 18 5.27 4.17 -7.40
N ALA A 19 6.02 3.20 -7.95
CA ALA A 19 6.69 3.34 -9.24
C ALA A 19 5.69 3.50 -10.40
N GLU A 20 4.50 2.90 -10.29
CA GLU A 20 3.36 3.10 -11.20
C GLU A 20 2.62 4.45 -10.99
N GLY A 21 3.10 5.30 -10.08
CA GLY A 21 2.54 6.63 -9.83
C GLY A 21 1.42 6.65 -8.77
N ILE A 22 1.13 5.53 -8.11
CA ILE A 22 0.15 5.49 -7.03
C ILE A 22 0.69 6.23 -5.80
N ARG A 23 -0.17 7.05 -5.18
CA ARG A 23 0.13 7.86 -4.00
C ARG A 23 -0.88 7.70 -2.86
N ASP A 24 -1.74 6.68 -2.97
CA ASP A 24 -2.87 6.45 -2.07
C ASP A 24 -3.11 4.93 -1.86
N ALA A 25 -3.39 4.52 -0.63
CA ALA A 25 -3.52 3.12 -0.22
C ALA A 25 -4.77 2.46 -0.82
N ASP A 26 -5.88 3.19 -0.99
CA ASP A 26 -7.08 2.63 -1.63
C ASP A 26 -6.77 2.24 -3.08
N LYS A 27 -5.96 3.05 -3.77
CA LYS A 27 -5.46 2.69 -5.11
C LYS A 27 -4.50 1.49 -5.10
N VAL A 28 -3.73 1.29 -4.02
CA VAL A 28 -2.90 0.08 -3.88
C VAL A 28 -3.77 -1.17 -3.70
N PHE A 29 -4.82 -1.09 -2.88
CA PHE A 29 -5.77 -2.19 -2.71
C PHE A 29 -6.47 -2.52 -4.03
N ALA A 30 -6.94 -1.50 -4.75
CA ALA A 30 -7.54 -1.65 -6.07
C ALA A 30 -6.57 -2.27 -7.10
N LEU A 31 -5.29 -1.87 -7.11
CA LEU A 31 -4.26 -2.47 -7.98
C LEU A 31 -4.11 -3.98 -7.76
N TYR A 32 -4.22 -4.43 -6.51
CA TYR A 32 -4.11 -5.84 -6.15
C TYR A 32 -5.45 -6.59 -6.11
N GLY A 33 -6.56 -5.94 -6.49
CA GLY A 33 -7.89 -6.56 -6.53
C GLY A 33 -8.42 -6.96 -5.16
N VAL A 34 -8.06 -6.22 -4.11
CA VAL A 34 -8.48 -6.47 -2.73
C VAL A 34 -9.12 -5.22 -2.14
N GLU A 35 -9.88 -5.37 -1.06
CA GLU A 35 -10.41 -4.26 -0.27
C GLU A 35 -9.69 -4.18 1.09
N SER A 36 -9.75 -3.02 1.75
CA SER A 36 -9.19 -2.86 3.09
C SER A 36 -9.94 -3.75 4.10
N CYS A 37 -9.21 -4.52 4.93
CA CYS A 37 -9.82 -5.37 5.96
C CYS A 37 -9.93 -4.64 7.31
N CYS A 38 -8.84 -4.53 8.07
CA CYS A 38 -8.84 -3.83 9.38
C CYS A 38 -8.45 -2.34 9.31
N GLY A 39 -7.98 -1.86 8.15
CA GLY A 39 -7.58 -0.47 7.93
C GLY A 39 -6.28 -0.02 8.63
N GLN A 40 -5.72 -0.79 9.57
CA GLN A 40 -4.57 -0.37 10.38
C GLN A 40 -3.31 -0.02 9.55
N CYS A 41 -3.15 -0.64 8.39
CA CYS A 41 -2.03 -0.41 7.48
C CYS A 41 -2.15 0.85 6.62
N ILE A 42 -3.32 1.50 6.55
CA ILE A 42 -3.60 2.59 5.61
C ILE A 42 -2.64 3.76 5.84
N ASN A 43 -2.50 4.22 7.09
CA ASN A 43 -1.67 5.39 7.39
C ASN A 43 -0.18 5.14 7.09
N GLU A 44 0.34 3.96 7.44
CA GLU A 44 1.73 3.60 7.16
C GLU A 44 1.98 3.41 5.66
N MET A 45 1.03 2.80 4.93
CA MET A 45 1.09 2.68 3.48
C MET A 45 1.06 4.06 2.80
N ASN A 46 0.15 4.94 3.24
CA ASN A 46 0.21 6.41 3.23
C ASN A 46 1.62 6.96 3.12
N ASN A 47 2.32 6.85 4.24
CA ASN A 47 3.64 7.42 4.41
C ASN A 47 4.61 6.87 3.37
N PHE A 48 4.66 5.54 3.15
CA PHE A 48 5.56 4.95 2.16
C PHE A 48 5.30 5.46 0.73
N LEU A 49 4.04 5.67 0.36
CA LEU A 49 3.63 6.12 -0.96
C LEU A 49 3.98 7.60 -1.19
N THR A 50 3.88 8.44 -0.17
CA THR A 50 4.14 9.89 -0.26
C THR A 50 5.58 10.30 0.06
N GLU A 51 6.37 9.45 0.72
CA GLU A 51 7.74 9.80 1.13
C GLU A 51 8.65 10.04 -0.08
N THR A 52 9.02 11.29 -0.34
CA THR A 52 10.00 11.63 -1.39
C THR A 52 11.40 11.46 -0.82
N LYS A 53 12.12 10.42 -1.25
CA LYS A 53 13.53 10.24 -0.95
C LYS A 53 14.35 10.34 -2.22
#